data_AF-A0A933H6Z8-F1
#
_entry.id   AF-A0A933H6Z8-F1
#
_cell.length_a   1.000
_cell.length_b   1.000
_cell.length_c   1.000
_cell.angle_alpha   90.00
_cell.angle_beta   90.00
_cell.angle_gamma   90.00
#
_symmetry.space_group_name_H-M   'P 1'
#
loop_
_entity.id
_entity.type
_entity.pdbx_description
1 polymer ?
#
loop_
_entity_poly.entity_id
_entity_poly.type
_entity_poly.pdbx_seq_one_letter_code
_entity_poly.pdbx_strand_id
1 'polypeptide(L)'
;MNLNIPKSGKELYARLSNAFFGQTIIDMRVCVVLTLALYFGTILIGNYTPYNLFWYSLGIPITPMLFSDLRDVLVAMECTRRGFDILAVGPCLPTAALSPNYPRLWMALSPLGLGGRDTEWLGITLSVIFFLCVLWMAGKLNFGGAVVYSLAVASPSVMLAVERNNVDVVLFIMLCVALGLLAYFPQRIGRAISYGIIFLTALLKLFPIFASAVLLRERKKIALGGLVGMAIAFAAYAVSIFGDLQRIDARVLRSTGLAFGRSILPELLTNSDLFHRLFGFTLQPTQATWLSIVGMAGVISFAYFVAARTQKGFTERESASFPLDAFRVGAAIYIGAFAIGNHIDYRLIFTLFTLPLLVAWTKHDSQWRASAILGLVGLISTLYLSRWSLTEDAIIVAPKYFVPDEIINWGLLGYFTYILLTTLPEWAKQIIFPRNVKQTT
;
A
#
# COMPACT_ATOMS: atom_id res chain seq x y z
N MET A 1 -28.67 24.64 0.08
CA MET A 1 -29.16 24.25 1.42
C MET A 1 -28.03 24.47 2.42
N ASN A 2 -28.02 25.60 3.12
CA ASN A 2 -27.11 25.82 4.24
C ASN A 2 -27.66 25.07 5.45
N LEU A 3 -27.15 23.87 5.70
CA LEU A 3 -27.43 23.13 6.94
C LEU A 3 -26.88 23.96 8.10
N ASN A 4 -27.80 24.59 8.83
CA ASN A 4 -27.52 25.43 9.97
C ASN A 4 -27.18 24.52 11.17
N ILE A 5 -25.95 24.03 11.22
CA ILE A 5 -25.44 23.22 12.33
C ILE A 5 -25.42 24.13 13.58
N PRO A 6 -26.08 23.74 14.70
CA PRO A 6 -26.16 24.57 15.90
C PRO A 6 -24.78 24.95 16.44
N LYS A 7 -24.64 26.20 16.90
CA LYS A 7 -23.37 26.80 17.38
C LYS A 7 -22.67 25.94 18.46
N SER A 8 -23.42 25.23 19.31
CA SER A 8 -22.88 24.32 20.33
C SER A 8 -22.11 23.12 19.76
N GLY A 9 -22.57 22.57 18.63
CA GLY A 9 -21.92 21.43 17.97
C GLY A 9 -20.60 21.83 17.30
N LYS A 10 -20.54 23.02 16.70
CA LYS A 10 -19.30 23.56 16.11
C LYS A 10 -18.24 23.83 17.18
N GLU A 11 -18.64 24.36 18.33
CA GLU A 11 -17.72 24.66 19.43
C GLU A 11 -17.22 23.39 20.11
N LEU A 12 -18.09 22.40 20.36
CA LEU A 12 -17.69 21.08 20.88
C LEU A 12 -16.75 20.36 19.89
N TYR A 13 -17.08 20.39 18.60
CA TYR A 13 -16.22 19.83 17.55
C TYR A 13 -14.84 20.51 17.51
N ALA A 14 -14.80 21.84 17.60
CA ALA A 14 -13.54 22.60 17.64
C ALA A 14 -12.70 22.26 18.90
N ARG A 15 -13.34 22.10 20.06
CA ARG A 15 -12.66 21.71 21.31
C ARG A 15 -12.11 20.28 21.25
N LEU A 16 -12.92 19.31 20.83
CA LEU A 16 -12.48 17.90 20.67
C LEU A 16 -11.36 17.80 19.63
N SER A 17 -11.51 18.51 18.52
CA SER A 17 -10.48 18.66 17.49
C SER A 17 -9.15 19.16 18.05
N ASN A 18 -9.17 20.25 18.82
CA ASN A 18 -7.95 20.87 19.33
C ASN A 18 -7.30 20.01 20.41
N ALA A 19 -8.09 19.29 21.21
CA ALA A 19 -7.55 18.31 22.15
C ALA A 19 -6.86 17.14 21.42
N PHE A 20 -7.43 16.67 20.30
CA PHE A 20 -6.90 15.51 19.58
C PHE A 20 -5.74 15.87 18.65
N PHE A 21 -5.86 16.94 17.86
CA PHE A 21 -4.89 17.33 16.82
C PHE A 21 -4.10 18.60 17.14
N GLY A 22 -4.23 19.15 18.35
CA GLY A 22 -3.43 20.28 18.82
C GLY A 22 -1.93 19.96 18.93
N GLN A 23 -1.09 20.99 19.08
CA GLN A 23 0.32 20.78 19.33
C GLN A 23 0.53 20.26 20.75
N THR A 24 1.36 19.22 20.89
CA THR A 24 1.77 18.66 22.17
C THR A 24 3.24 19.01 22.44
N ILE A 25 3.59 19.22 23.72
CA ILE A 25 4.98 19.46 24.15
C ILE A 25 5.81 18.18 23.99
N ILE A 26 5.19 17.03 24.24
CA ILE A 26 5.79 15.71 24.13
C ILE A 26 5.53 15.13 22.73
N ASP A 27 6.55 14.53 22.13
CA ASP A 27 6.43 13.79 20.88
C ASP A 27 5.70 12.46 21.10
N MET A 28 4.48 12.36 20.55
CA MET A 28 3.60 11.22 20.81
C MET A 28 3.96 9.96 20.01
N ARG A 29 5.10 9.94 19.29
CA ARG A 29 5.69 8.69 18.77
C ARG A 29 5.92 7.63 19.86
N VAL A 30 6.10 8.06 21.11
CA VAL A 30 6.17 7.15 22.26
C VAL A 30 4.91 6.27 22.36
N CYS A 31 3.72 6.80 22.08
CA CYS A 31 2.49 5.99 22.10
C CYS A 31 2.51 4.89 21.04
N VAL A 32 3.06 5.16 19.85
CA VAL A 32 3.21 4.17 18.77
C VAL A 32 4.18 3.06 19.19
N VAL A 33 5.33 3.44 19.78
CA VAL A 33 6.30 2.48 20.31
C VAL A 33 5.68 1.64 21.43
N LEU A 34 4.92 2.24 22.34
CA LEU A 34 4.21 1.52 23.40
C LEU A 34 3.15 0.57 22.84
N THR A 35 2.41 0.97 21.81
CA THR A 35 1.46 0.08 21.11
C THR A 35 2.17 -1.15 20.57
N LEU A 36 3.31 -0.97 19.89
CA LEU A 36 4.11 -2.09 19.38
C LEU A 36 4.68 -2.95 20.50
N ALA A 37 5.22 -2.33 21.56
CA ALA A 37 5.75 -3.05 22.71
C ALA A 37 4.66 -3.87 23.43
N LEU A 38 3.45 -3.34 23.55
CA LEU A 38 2.31 -4.08 24.10
C LEU A 38 1.87 -5.21 23.15
N TYR A 39 1.80 -4.95 21.84
CA TYR A 39 1.43 -5.94 20.83
C TYR A 39 2.41 -7.13 20.80
N PHE A 40 3.71 -6.87 20.76
CA PHE A 40 4.72 -7.94 20.79
C PHE A 40 4.91 -8.49 22.20
N GLY A 41 4.69 -7.70 23.24
CA GLY A 41 4.71 -8.13 24.63
C GLY A 41 3.66 -9.20 24.92
N THR A 42 2.44 -9.06 24.38
CA THR A 42 1.40 -10.10 24.53
C THR A 42 1.76 -11.40 23.81
N ILE A 43 2.48 -11.33 22.69
CA ILE A 43 3.04 -12.51 22.01
C ILE A 43 4.11 -13.17 22.89
N LEU A 44 5.02 -12.39 23.47
CA LEU A 44 6.15 -12.88 24.27
C LEU A 44 5.73 -13.42 25.64
N ILE A 45 4.69 -12.87 26.25
CA ILE A 45 4.11 -13.34 27.53
C ILE A 45 3.26 -14.62 27.32
N GLY A 46 3.29 -15.19 26.11
CA GLY A 46 2.52 -16.33 25.61
C GLY A 46 2.70 -17.69 26.29
N ASN A 47 2.88 -17.76 27.61
CA ASN A 47 2.59 -18.97 28.39
C ASN A 47 1.09 -19.30 28.46
N TYR A 48 0.19 -18.38 28.06
CA TYR A 48 -1.27 -18.54 28.20
C TYR A 48 -2.05 -18.60 26.89
N THR A 49 -1.46 -18.30 25.74
CA THR A 49 -2.13 -18.39 24.43
C THR A 49 -1.15 -18.95 23.41
N PRO A 50 -1.41 -20.13 22.83
CA PRO A 50 -0.63 -20.66 21.72
C PRO A 50 -0.44 -19.59 20.63
N TYR A 51 0.79 -19.44 20.12
CA TYR A 51 1.14 -18.52 19.02
C TYR A 51 0.07 -18.54 17.91
N ASN A 52 -0.39 -19.73 17.57
CA ASN A 52 -1.40 -19.95 16.54
C ASN A 52 -2.75 -19.30 16.85
N LEU A 53 -3.20 -19.36 18.11
CA LEU A 53 -4.47 -18.79 18.52
C LEU A 53 -4.37 -17.27 18.63
N PHE A 54 -3.21 -16.72 19.01
CA PHE A 54 -3.01 -15.28 19.11
C PHE A 54 -3.21 -14.58 17.77
N TRP A 55 -2.44 -14.95 16.75
CA TRP A 55 -2.53 -14.30 15.43
C TRP A 55 -3.88 -14.54 14.76
N TYR A 56 -4.46 -15.74 14.92
CA TYR A 56 -5.81 -16.02 14.43
C TYR A 56 -6.86 -15.14 15.11
N SER A 57 -6.74 -14.92 16.43
CA SER A 57 -7.59 -13.99 17.18
C SER A 57 -7.45 -12.54 16.74
N LEU A 58 -6.37 -12.21 16.01
CA LEU A 58 -6.13 -10.90 15.40
C LEU A 58 -6.49 -10.85 13.92
N GLY A 59 -6.99 -11.94 13.34
CA GLY A 59 -7.37 -12.00 11.93
C GLY A 59 -6.23 -12.30 10.97
N ILE A 60 -5.14 -12.90 11.47
CA ILE A 60 -3.94 -13.17 10.69
C ILE A 60 -3.82 -14.69 10.57
N PRO A 61 -3.95 -15.26 9.36
CA PRO A 61 -3.78 -16.68 9.12
C PRO A 61 -2.29 -16.98 9.28
N ILE A 62 -1.95 -18.11 9.87
CA ILE A 62 -0.58 -18.39 10.27
C ILE A 62 -0.03 -19.49 9.39
N THR A 63 1.23 -19.34 9.02
CA THR A 63 2.02 -20.42 8.45
C THR A 63 2.74 -21.16 9.55
N PRO A 64 2.95 -22.48 9.41
CA PRO A 64 3.68 -23.27 10.40
C PRO A 64 5.10 -22.76 10.71
N MET A 65 5.67 -21.94 9.83
CA MET A 65 7.03 -21.40 9.93
C MET A 65 6.97 -19.87 10.08
N LEU A 66 7.78 -19.33 10.99
CA LEU A 66 8.01 -17.89 11.13
C LEU A 66 8.58 -17.32 9.83
N PHE A 67 8.06 -16.17 9.41
CA PHE A 67 8.55 -15.43 8.23
C PHE A 67 8.62 -16.30 6.97
N SER A 68 7.56 -17.07 6.69
CA SER A 68 7.50 -18.04 5.59
C SER A 68 7.96 -17.46 4.26
N ASP A 69 7.49 -16.25 3.92
CA ASP A 69 7.77 -15.66 2.61
C ASP A 69 9.23 -15.25 2.48
N LEU A 70 9.86 -14.79 3.58
CA LEU A 70 11.30 -14.53 3.62
C LEU A 70 12.10 -15.83 3.48
N ARG A 71 11.67 -16.88 4.19
CA ARG A 71 12.31 -18.19 4.12
C ARG A 71 12.34 -18.72 2.70
N ASP A 72 11.24 -18.59 1.97
CA ASP A 72 11.14 -19.05 0.58
C ASP A 72 12.18 -18.36 -0.32
N VAL A 73 12.37 -17.05 -0.16
CA VAL A 73 13.41 -16.31 -0.91
C VAL A 73 14.82 -16.77 -0.52
N LEU A 74 15.09 -16.95 0.77
CA LEU A 74 16.41 -17.36 1.25
C LEU A 74 16.76 -18.80 0.84
N VAL A 75 15.78 -19.71 0.89
CA VAL A 75 15.95 -21.08 0.40
C VAL A 75 16.17 -21.07 -1.12
N ALA A 76 15.45 -20.23 -1.87
CA ALA A 76 15.68 -20.09 -3.31
C ALA A 76 17.10 -19.56 -3.63
N MET A 77 17.63 -18.63 -2.83
CA MET A 77 19.01 -18.17 -2.95
C MET A 77 20.01 -19.32 -2.72
N GLU A 78 19.75 -20.17 -1.72
CA GLU A 78 20.54 -21.37 -1.45
C GLU A 78 20.48 -22.37 -2.60
N CYS A 79 19.30 -22.62 -3.14
CA CYS A 79 19.10 -23.49 -4.30
C CYS A 79 19.82 -22.97 -5.55
N THR A 80 19.81 -21.64 -5.76
CA THR A 80 20.52 -21.01 -6.88
C THR A 80 22.03 -21.23 -6.76
N ARG A 81 22.62 -21.10 -5.56
CA ARG A 81 24.05 -21.39 -5.35
C ARG A 81 24.43 -22.82 -5.69
N ARG A 82 23.48 -23.76 -5.55
CA ARG A 82 23.65 -25.18 -5.89
C ARG A 82 23.37 -25.48 -7.38
N GLY A 83 23.07 -24.47 -8.19
CA GLY A 83 22.82 -24.60 -9.62
C GLY A 83 21.40 -25.06 -10.00
N PHE A 84 20.45 -25.06 -9.06
CA PHE A 84 19.06 -25.43 -9.35
C PHE A 84 18.27 -24.27 -9.95
N ASP A 85 17.39 -24.56 -10.93
CA ASP A 85 16.42 -23.59 -11.43
C ASP A 85 15.29 -23.38 -10.42
N ILE A 86 15.27 -22.22 -9.77
CA ILE A 86 14.26 -21.83 -8.77
C ILE A 86 12.84 -21.65 -9.33
N LEU A 87 12.69 -21.50 -10.64
CA LEU A 87 11.38 -21.44 -11.29
C LEU A 87 10.91 -22.82 -11.79
N ALA A 88 11.64 -23.89 -11.48
CA ALA A 88 11.24 -25.27 -11.76
C ALA A 88 11.07 -26.05 -10.46
N VAL A 89 10.12 -26.99 -10.45
CA VAL A 89 10.03 -27.97 -9.36
C VAL A 89 11.24 -28.89 -9.47
N GLY A 90 11.91 -29.15 -8.36
CA GLY A 90 13.12 -29.95 -8.35
C GLY A 90 13.54 -30.42 -6.97
N PRO A 91 14.69 -31.08 -6.84
CA PRO A 91 15.14 -31.68 -5.58
C PRO A 91 15.29 -30.66 -4.44
N CYS A 92 15.58 -29.40 -4.78
CA CYS A 92 15.76 -28.31 -3.81
C CYS A 92 14.43 -27.62 -3.43
N LEU A 93 13.47 -27.56 -4.36
CA LEU A 93 12.15 -26.96 -4.18
C LEU A 93 11.10 -27.99 -4.66
N PRO A 94 10.71 -28.93 -3.79
CA PRO A 94 9.97 -30.13 -4.19
C PRO A 94 8.50 -29.84 -4.55
N THR A 95 7.98 -28.66 -4.21
CA THR A 95 6.61 -28.27 -4.53
C THR A 95 6.60 -26.93 -5.25
N ALA A 96 5.60 -26.74 -6.12
CA ALA A 96 5.40 -25.46 -6.80
C ALA A 96 5.10 -24.33 -5.80
N ALA A 97 4.51 -24.64 -4.65
CA ALA A 97 4.23 -23.69 -3.57
C ALA A 97 5.49 -23.12 -2.92
N LEU A 98 6.59 -23.87 -2.90
CA LEU A 98 7.89 -23.42 -2.39
C LEU A 98 8.74 -22.69 -3.44
N SER A 99 8.31 -22.68 -4.71
CA SER A 99 9.00 -21.93 -5.75
C SER A 99 8.70 -20.44 -5.59
N PRO A 100 9.72 -19.57 -5.47
CA PRO A 100 9.49 -18.13 -5.33
C PRO A 100 8.76 -17.57 -6.54
N ASN A 101 7.79 -16.67 -6.29
CA ASN A 101 7.02 -15.98 -7.33
C ASN A 101 7.64 -14.61 -7.70
N TYR A 102 8.97 -14.53 -7.69
CA TYR A 102 9.72 -13.28 -7.88
C TYR A 102 10.66 -13.36 -9.09
N PRO A 103 10.98 -12.21 -9.72
CA PRO A 103 12.01 -12.16 -10.76
C PRO A 103 13.35 -12.72 -10.26
N ARG A 104 14.09 -13.39 -11.16
CA ARG A 104 15.42 -13.95 -10.87
C ARG A 104 16.44 -12.94 -10.36
N LEU A 105 16.19 -11.65 -10.53
CA LEU A 105 17.04 -10.58 -10.03
C LEU A 105 17.32 -10.70 -8.51
N TRP A 106 16.38 -11.22 -7.73
CA TRP A 106 16.62 -11.53 -6.30
C TRP A 106 17.77 -12.51 -6.08
N MET A 107 17.98 -13.43 -7.01
CA MET A 107 19.01 -14.46 -6.91
C MET A 107 20.42 -13.91 -7.20
N ALA A 108 20.54 -12.67 -7.71
CA ALA A 108 21.82 -11.97 -7.80
C ALA A 108 22.47 -11.77 -6.42
N LEU A 109 21.68 -11.80 -5.34
CA LEU A 109 22.14 -11.73 -3.97
C LEU A 109 22.63 -13.09 -3.42
N SER A 110 22.45 -14.18 -4.16
CA SER A 110 22.81 -15.53 -3.71
C SER A 110 24.28 -15.68 -3.25
N PRO A 111 25.29 -14.98 -3.81
CA PRO A 111 26.68 -15.06 -3.32
C PRO A 111 26.89 -14.59 -1.87
N LEU A 112 25.92 -13.88 -1.25
CA LEU A 112 26.01 -13.43 0.15
C LEU A 112 26.01 -14.57 1.18
N GLY A 113 25.75 -15.82 0.77
CA GLY A 113 25.76 -16.97 1.67
C GLY A 113 24.53 -17.09 2.59
N LEU A 114 23.56 -16.17 2.47
CA LEU A 114 22.29 -16.22 3.21
C LEU A 114 21.44 -17.42 2.77
N GLY A 115 20.80 -18.11 3.70
CA GLY A 115 19.94 -19.27 3.42
C GLY A 115 18.81 -19.42 4.44
N GLY A 116 18.09 -20.54 4.41
CA GLY A 116 16.91 -20.76 5.25
C GLY A 116 17.19 -20.65 6.75
N ARG A 117 18.43 -20.92 7.19
CA ARG A 117 18.89 -20.75 8.59
C ARG A 117 18.90 -19.30 9.07
N ASP A 118 18.97 -18.34 8.15
CA ASP A 118 19.11 -16.91 8.47
C ASP A 118 17.76 -16.20 8.61
N THR A 119 16.66 -16.92 8.33
CA THR A 119 15.29 -16.39 8.25
C THR A 119 14.88 -15.63 9.51
N GLU A 120 15.10 -16.19 10.69
CA GLU A 120 14.56 -15.63 11.93
C GLU A 120 15.20 -14.28 12.28
N TRP A 121 16.54 -14.23 12.31
CA TRP A 121 17.25 -13.01 12.68
C TRP A 121 17.11 -11.93 11.61
N LEU A 122 17.11 -12.30 10.32
CA LEU A 122 16.83 -11.37 9.22
C LEU A 122 15.40 -10.85 9.29
N GLY A 123 14.42 -11.73 9.52
CA GLY A 123 13.02 -11.36 9.63
C GLY A 123 12.81 -10.32 10.74
N ILE A 124 13.31 -10.60 11.94
CA ILE A 124 13.27 -9.65 13.07
C ILE A 124 13.94 -8.33 12.71
N THR A 125 15.14 -8.38 12.12
CA THR A 125 15.90 -7.18 11.75
C THR A 125 15.14 -6.32 10.74
N LEU A 126 14.58 -6.94 9.69
CA LEU A 126 13.79 -6.28 8.67
C LEU A 126 12.50 -5.67 9.25
N SER A 127 11.81 -6.37 10.15
CA SER A 127 10.63 -5.84 10.84
C SER A 127 10.96 -4.64 11.72
N VAL A 128 12.08 -4.67 12.45
CA VAL A 128 12.55 -3.53 13.25
C VAL A 128 12.86 -2.34 12.35
N ILE A 129 13.62 -2.53 11.27
CA ILE A 129 13.95 -1.46 10.32
C ILE A 129 12.68 -0.90 9.69
N PHE A 130 11.70 -1.75 9.34
CA PHE A 130 10.41 -1.33 8.83
C PHE A 130 9.67 -0.40 9.80
N PHE A 131 9.57 -0.75 11.08
CA PHE A 131 8.92 0.15 12.06
C PHE A 131 9.72 1.42 12.31
N LEU A 132 11.06 1.36 12.29
CA LEU A 132 11.90 2.56 12.35
C LEU A 132 11.64 3.48 11.15
N CYS A 133 11.48 2.93 9.94
CA CYS A 133 11.06 3.68 8.76
C CYS A 133 9.71 4.35 9.00
N VAL A 134 8.69 3.62 9.47
CA VAL A 134 7.36 4.20 9.78
C VAL A 134 7.45 5.35 10.78
N LEU A 135 8.19 5.18 11.89
CA LEU A 135 8.38 6.20 12.92
C LEU A 135 9.19 7.42 12.43
N TRP A 136 10.14 7.20 11.53
CA TRP A 136 10.89 8.28 10.89
C TRP A 136 10.00 9.10 9.96
N MET A 137 9.21 8.43 9.10
CA MET A 137 8.28 9.10 8.18
C MET A 137 7.18 9.88 8.90
N ALA A 138 6.75 9.38 10.07
CA ALA A 138 5.73 10.03 10.89
C ALA A 138 6.13 11.45 11.32
N GLY A 139 7.43 11.72 11.48
CA GLY A 139 7.92 12.95 12.09
C GLY A 139 7.39 13.13 13.52
N LYS A 140 7.31 14.38 13.99
CA LYS A 140 6.72 14.68 15.31
C LYS A 140 5.20 14.48 15.28
N LEU A 141 4.68 13.67 16.20
CA LEU A 141 3.25 13.38 16.30
C LEU A 141 2.60 14.12 17.47
N ASN A 142 1.39 14.61 17.24
CA ASN A 142 0.42 14.92 18.30
C ASN A 142 -0.37 13.67 18.68
N PHE A 143 -1.27 13.79 19.66
CA PHE A 143 -2.05 12.66 20.16
C PHE A 143 -2.86 11.97 19.05
N GLY A 144 -3.60 12.74 18.25
CA GLY A 144 -4.43 12.21 17.17
C GLY A 144 -3.63 11.53 16.06
N GLY A 145 -2.48 12.11 15.70
CA GLY A 145 -1.53 11.45 14.80
C GLY A 145 -1.01 10.15 15.39
N ALA A 146 -0.65 10.13 16.68
CA ALA A 146 -0.20 8.91 17.34
C ALA A 146 -1.29 7.83 17.38
N VAL A 147 -2.55 8.17 17.64
CA VAL A 147 -3.67 7.22 17.55
C VAL A 147 -3.79 6.63 16.14
N VAL A 148 -3.75 7.46 15.10
CA VAL A 148 -3.80 7.00 13.70
C VAL A 148 -2.64 6.07 13.37
N TYR A 149 -1.41 6.44 13.74
CA TYR A 149 -0.24 5.60 13.50
C TYR A 149 -0.27 4.31 14.31
N SER A 150 -0.69 4.35 15.59
CA SER A 150 -0.85 3.17 16.44
C SER A 150 -1.86 2.19 15.85
N LEU A 151 -3.02 2.67 15.39
CA LEU A 151 -4.01 1.84 14.70
C LEU A 151 -3.46 1.27 13.40
N ALA A 152 -2.77 2.09 12.59
CA ALA A 152 -2.21 1.63 11.32
C ALA A 152 -1.14 0.56 11.52
N VAL A 153 -0.18 0.74 12.45
CA VAL A 153 0.88 -0.25 12.66
C VAL A 153 0.38 -1.52 13.31
N ALA A 154 -0.64 -1.45 14.19
CA ALA A 154 -1.24 -2.62 14.83
C ALA A 154 -2.34 -3.29 13.99
N SER A 155 -2.52 -2.88 12.74
CA SER A 155 -3.57 -3.43 11.89
C SER A 155 -3.26 -4.84 11.41
N PRO A 156 -4.28 -5.68 11.15
CA PRO A 156 -4.11 -7.01 10.57
C PRO A 156 -3.24 -7.02 9.31
N SER A 157 -3.42 -6.07 8.39
CA SER A 157 -2.64 -6.02 7.14
C SER A 157 -1.16 -5.75 7.37
N VAL A 158 -0.81 -4.80 8.26
CA VAL A 158 0.60 -4.49 8.57
C VAL A 158 1.24 -5.65 9.33
N MET A 159 0.50 -6.23 10.26
CA MET A 159 0.98 -7.34 11.08
C MET A 159 1.10 -8.65 10.28
N LEU A 160 0.26 -8.86 9.27
CA LEU A 160 0.45 -9.93 8.27
C LEU A 160 1.74 -9.74 7.48
N ALA A 161 2.08 -8.50 7.11
CA ALA A 161 3.35 -8.22 6.42
C ALA A 161 4.56 -8.55 7.30
N VAL A 162 4.48 -8.26 8.60
CA VAL A 162 5.52 -8.55 9.59
C VAL A 162 5.65 -10.05 9.83
N GLU A 163 4.53 -10.74 10.02
CA GLU A 163 4.48 -12.18 10.31
C GLU A 163 5.01 -13.00 9.12
N ARG A 164 4.66 -12.61 7.88
CA ARG A 164 5.17 -13.25 6.66
C ARG A 164 6.57 -12.80 6.28
N ASN A 165 6.93 -11.57 6.63
CA ASN A 165 8.15 -10.87 6.18
C ASN A 165 8.36 -11.00 4.66
N ASN A 166 7.29 -10.75 3.90
CA ASN A 166 7.37 -10.76 2.44
C ASN A 166 8.42 -9.74 1.96
N VAL A 167 9.00 -9.96 0.78
CA VAL A 167 9.93 -9.01 0.15
C VAL A 167 9.38 -7.59 0.04
N ASP A 168 8.06 -7.41 0.10
CA ASP A 168 7.42 -6.09 0.17
C ASP A 168 7.88 -5.24 1.36
N VAL A 169 8.25 -5.85 2.49
CA VAL A 169 8.87 -5.15 3.62
C VAL A 169 10.21 -4.54 3.21
N VAL A 170 11.04 -5.28 2.46
CA VAL A 170 12.31 -4.78 1.90
C VAL A 170 12.06 -3.64 0.91
N LEU A 171 11.08 -3.80 0.01
CA LEU A 171 10.74 -2.77 -0.97
C LEU A 171 10.22 -1.50 -0.30
N PHE A 172 9.43 -1.63 0.77
CA PHE A 172 8.99 -0.51 1.58
C PHE A 172 10.18 0.24 2.20
N ILE A 173 11.15 -0.48 2.80
CA ILE A 173 12.37 0.11 3.35
C ILE A 173 13.15 0.86 2.25
N MET A 174 13.33 0.25 1.08
CA MET A 174 14.00 0.88 -0.06
C MET A 174 13.31 2.17 -0.51
N LEU A 175 11.98 2.17 -0.60
CA LEU A 175 11.21 3.37 -0.95
C LEU A 175 11.29 4.44 0.15
N CYS A 176 11.32 4.05 1.42
CA CYS A 176 11.54 4.97 2.54
C CYS A 176 12.91 5.65 2.44
N VAL A 177 13.97 4.89 2.13
CA VAL A 177 15.31 5.43 1.88
C VAL A 177 15.30 6.36 0.66
N ALA A 178 14.65 5.97 -0.44
CA ALA A 178 14.55 6.81 -1.64
C ALA A 178 13.87 8.15 -1.34
N LEU A 179 12.78 8.15 -0.57
CA LEU A 179 12.10 9.37 -0.13
C LEU A 179 12.97 10.21 0.81
N GLY A 180 13.74 9.57 1.70
CA GLY A 180 14.70 10.25 2.57
C GLY A 180 15.81 10.95 1.80
N LEU A 181 16.35 10.31 0.75
CA LEU A 181 17.31 10.95 -0.13
C LEU A 181 16.72 12.18 -0.84
N LEU A 182 15.46 12.12 -1.29
CA LEU A 182 14.78 13.28 -1.90
C LEU A 182 14.54 14.43 -0.92
N ALA A 183 14.35 14.13 0.36
CA ALA A 183 14.06 15.11 1.39
C ALA A 183 15.33 15.76 1.96
N TYR A 184 16.37 14.98 2.23
CA TYR A 184 17.56 15.44 2.95
C TYR A 184 18.77 15.69 2.04
N PHE A 185 18.79 15.12 0.84
CA PHE A 185 19.88 15.26 -0.12
C PHE A 185 19.37 15.69 -1.52
N PRO A 186 18.78 16.90 -1.65
CA PRO A 186 18.10 17.35 -2.86
C PRO A 186 19.04 17.70 -4.03
N GLN A 187 20.37 17.61 -3.84
CA GLN A 187 21.33 17.76 -4.93
C GLN A 187 21.12 16.71 -6.04
N ARG A 188 21.67 16.99 -7.23
CA ARG A 188 21.46 16.14 -8.44
C ARG A 188 21.78 14.67 -8.18
N ILE A 189 22.87 14.39 -7.45
CA ILE A 189 23.30 13.03 -7.14
C ILE A 189 22.30 12.32 -6.22
N GLY A 190 21.87 12.95 -5.12
CA GLY A 190 20.91 12.34 -4.19
C GLY A 190 19.55 12.04 -4.84
N ARG A 191 19.10 12.94 -5.73
CA ARG A 191 17.91 12.69 -6.57
C ARG A 191 18.10 11.53 -7.54
N ALA A 192 19.23 11.48 -8.25
CA ALA A 192 19.52 10.39 -9.17
C ALA A 192 19.58 9.03 -8.44
N ILE A 193 20.20 8.98 -7.26
CA ILE A 193 20.24 7.76 -6.43
C ILE A 193 18.83 7.37 -5.99
N SER A 194 18.00 8.31 -5.52
CA SER A 194 16.62 8.03 -5.15
C SER A 194 15.80 7.42 -6.31
N TYR A 195 15.87 8.04 -7.49
CA TYR A 195 15.19 7.53 -8.68
C TYR A 195 15.75 6.17 -9.13
N GLY A 196 17.06 5.95 -8.97
CA GLY A 196 17.69 4.65 -9.18
C GLY A 196 17.16 3.58 -8.21
N ILE A 197 16.99 3.91 -6.93
CA ILE A 197 16.41 2.99 -5.93
C ILE A 197 14.94 2.68 -6.27
N ILE A 198 14.14 3.69 -6.61
CA ILE A 198 12.74 3.48 -7.04
C ILE A 198 12.69 2.55 -8.26
N PHE A 199 13.54 2.80 -9.26
CA PHE A 199 13.59 1.94 -10.43
C PHE A 199 14.02 0.51 -10.05
N LEU A 200 15.04 0.35 -9.21
CA LEU A 200 15.48 -0.96 -8.72
C LEU A 200 14.36 -1.69 -7.96
N THR A 201 13.57 -1.00 -7.13
CA THR A 201 12.41 -1.63 -6.47
C THR A 201 11.40 -2.17 -7.49
N ALA A 202 11.18 -1.45 -8.58
CA ALA A 202 10.31 -1.89 -9.67
C ALA A 202 10.87 -3.12 -10.42
N LEU A 203 12.19 -3.21 -10.57
CA LEU A 203 12.82 -4.40 -11.18
C LEU A 203 12.70 -5.64 -10.28
N LEU A 204 12.83 -5.44 -8.96
CA LEU A 204 12.71 -6.50 -7.96
C LEU A 204 11.27 -7.01 -7.82
N LYS A 205 10.28 -6.13 -8.00
CA LYS A 205 8.86 -6.49 -8.07
C LYS A 205 8.13 -5.45 -8.91
N LEU A 206 7.32 -5.91 -9.86
CA LEU A 206 6.85 -5.07 -10.96
C LEU A 206 5.97 -3.87 -10.53
N PHE A 207 5.14 -4.03 -9.49
CA PHE A 207 4.17 -3.01 -9.10
C PHE A 207 4.76 -1.72 -8.48
N PRO A 208 5.92 -1.72 -7.77
CA PRO A 208 6.58 -0.48 -7.35
C PRO A 208 6.89 0.53 -8.47
N ILE A 209 6.80 0.16 -9.76
CA ILE A 209 6.98 1.12 -10.87
C ILE A 209 6.09 2.36 -10.74
N PHE A 210 4.91 2.23 -10.12
CA PHE A 210 4.00 3.36 -9.91
C PHE A 210 4.54 4.39 -8.92
N ALA A 211 5.52 4.05 -8.08
CA ALA A 211 6.24 5.00 -7.24
C ALA A 211 6.97 6.08 -8.06
N SER A 212 7.21 5.85 -9.35
CA SER A 212 7.75 6.84 -10.28
C SER A 212 6.89 8.11 -10.38
N ALA A 213 5.63 8.08 -9.93
CA ALA A 213 4.78 9.27 -9.77
C ALA A 213 5.45 10.39 -8.94
N VAL A 214 6.42 10.07 -8.08
CA VAL A 214 7.18 11.08 -7.33
C VAL A 214 8.00 12.02 -8.26
N LEU A 215 8.32 11.60 -9.49
CA LEU A 215 8.96 12.44 -10.51
C LEU A 215 8.11 13.66 -10.87
N LEU A 216 6.81 13.67 -10.59
CA LEU A 216 5.95 14.84 -10.76
C LEU A 216 6.37 16.04 -9.90
N ARG A 217 7.20 15.83 -8.88
CA ARG A 217 7.83 16.93 -8.12
C ARG A 217 8.81 17.75 -8.98
N GLU A 218 9.36 17.16 -10.04
CA GLU A 218 10.36 17.79 -10.88
C GLU A 218 9.74 18.74 -11.91
N ARG A 219 10.59 19.56 -12.51
CA ARG A 219 10.19 20.42 -13.65
C ARG A 219 9.70 19.54 -14.80
N LYS A 220 8.67 20.00 -15.52
CA LYS A 220 8.03 19.32 -16.66
C LYS A 220 8.97 18.48 -17.53
N LYS A 221 10.08 19.05 -18.00
CA LYS A 221 11.04 18.34 -18.87
C LYS A 221 11.70 17.14 -18.19
N ILE A 222 12.13 17.29 -16.93
CA ILE A 222 12.78 16.24 -16.14
C ILE A 222 11.75 15.19 -15.74
N ALA A 223 10.57 15.62 -15.28
CA ALA A 223 9.49 14.73 -14.90
C ALA A 223 9.06 13.83 -16.07
N LEU A 224 8.74 14.42 -17.23
CA LEU A 224 8.33 13.67 -18.42
C LEU A 224 9.46 12.80 -18.97
N GLY A 225 10.68 13.33 -19.07
CA GLY A 225 11.84 12.56 -19.54
C GLY A 225 12.16 11.37 -18.63
N GLY A 226 12.09 11.57 -17.31
CA GLY A 226 12.30 10.51 -16.32
C GLY A 226 11.20 9.45 -16.36
N LEU A 227 9.92 9.86 -16.43
CA LEU A 227 8.79 8.94 -16.50
C LEU A 227 8.84 8.09 -17.79
N VAL A 228 9.08 8.72 -18.93
CA VAL A 228 9.22 8.01 -20.22
C VAL A 228 10.45 7.10 -20.21
N GLY A 229 11.59 7.59 -19.72
CA GLY A 229 12.81 6.80 -19.61
C GLY A 229 12.65 5.57 -18.73
N MET A 230 12.05 5.74 -17.54
CA MET A 230 11.74 4.61 -16.64
C MET A 230 10.74 3.64 -17.28
N ALA A 231 9.70 4.13 -17.95
CA ALA A 231 8.72 3.27 -18.62
C ALA A 231 9.36 2.43 -19.73
N ILE A 232 10.21 3.04 -20.57
CA ILE A 232 10.92 2.32 -21.64
C ILE A 232 11.88 1.27 -21.06
N ALA A 233 12.70 1.68 -20.07
CA ALA A 233 13.67 0.76 -19.45
C ALA A 233 12.96 -0.40 -18.71
N PHE A 234 11.85 -0.10 -18.02
CA PHE A 234 11.02 -1.10 -17.36
C PHE A 234 10.36 -2.05 -18.37
N ALA A 235 9.82 -1.52 -19.48
CA ALA A 235 9.24 -2.34 -20.53
C ALA A 235 10.28 -3.27 -21.17
N ALA A 236 11.49 -2.76 -21.46
CA ALA A 236 12.58 -3.58 -21.95
C ALA A 236 12.95 -4.70 -20.97
N TYR A 237 13.00 -4.40 -19.67
CA TYR A 237 13.20 -5.41 -18.64
C TYR A 237 12.07 -6.45 -18.62
N ALA A 238 10.81 -6.02 -18.58
CA ALA A 238 9.66 -6.92 -18.56
C ALA A 238 9.63 -7.86 -19.80
N VAL A 239 9.99 -7.34 -20.98
CA VAL A 239 10.15 -8.14 -22.19
C VAL A 239 11.30 -9.15 -22.04
N SER A 240 12.43 -8.74 -21.47
CA SER A 240 13.59 -9.63 -21.26
C SER A 240 13.30 -10.80 -20.32
N ILE A 241 12.39 -10.63 -19.35
CA ILE A 241 11.98 -11.67 -18.40
C ILE A 241 10.61 -12.25 -18.71
N PHE A 242 10.04 -12.00 -19.88
CA PHE A 242 8.64 -12.36 -20.20
C PHE A 242 8.36 -13.86 -20.02
N GLY A 243 9.31 -14.73 -20.41
CA GLY A 243 9.19 -16.17 -20.19
C GLY A 243 9.15 -16.57 -18.72
N ASP A 244 9.90 -15.89 -17.85
CA ASP A 244 9.83 -16.09 -16.40
C ASP A 244 8.51 -15.56 -15.83
N LEU A 245 8.01 -14.42 -16.34
CA LEU A 245 6.71 -13.87 -15.94
C LEU A 245 5.55 -14.83 -16.24
N GLN A 246 5.57 -15.50 -17.39
CA GLN A 246 4.57 -16.53 -17.73
C GLN A 246 4.61 -17.71 -16.74
N ARG A 247 5.81 -18.17 -16.36
CA ARG A 247 5.98 -19.26 -15.39
C ARG A 247 5.52 -18.87 -13.99
N ILE A 248 5.75 -17.61 -13.60
CA ILE A 248 5.31 -17.06 -12.32
C ILE A 248 3.77 -16.94 -12.31
N ASP A 249 3.15 -16.32 -13.32
CA ASP A 249 1.69 -16.14 -13.37
C ASP A 249 0.94 -17.48 -13.33
N ALA A 250 1.46 -18.52 -13.97
CA ALA A 250 0.88 -19.87 -13.94
C ALA A 250 0.86 -20.52 -12.54
N ARG A 251 1.57 -19.97 -11.55
CA ARG A 251 1.73 -20.54 -10.21
C ARG A 251 1.31 -19.62 -9.07
N VAL A 252 1.15 -18.33 -9.34
CA VAL A 252 0.70 -17.37 -8.33
C VAL A 252 -0.71 -17.74 -7.89
N LEU A 253 -0.85 -18.13 -6.62
CA LEU A 253 -2.15 -18.30 -5.99
C LEU A 253 -2.88 -16.95 -6.00
N ARG A 254 -4.05 -16.92 -6.64
CA ARG A 254 -4.98 -15.79 -6.57
C ARG A 254 -5.93 -16.08 -5.43
N SER A 255 -5.77 -15.35 -4.33
CA SER A 255 -6.70 -15.40 -3.19
C SER A 255 -7.65 -14.22 -3.27
N THR A 256 -8.92 -14.47 -3.02
CA THR A 256 -9.93 -13.45 -2.73
C THR A 256 -10.02 -13.16 -1.23
N GLY A 257 -9.47 -14.04 -0.39
CA GLY A 257 -9.38 -13.84 1.05
C GLY A 257 -8.12 -13.06 1.43
N LEU A 258 -8.26 -12.06 2.32
CA LEU A 258 -7.23 -11.09 2.66
C LEU A 258 -6.57 -10.44 1.44
N ALA A 259 -7.40 -9.93 0.56
CA ALA A 259 -6.93 -9.27 -0.64
C ALA A 259 -7.66 -7.96 -0.87
N PHE A 260 -7.03 -7.09 -1.66
CA PHE A 260 -7.65 -5.93 -2.27
C PHE A 260 -7.36 -5.92 -3.78
N GLY A 261 -8.23 -5.28 -4.57
CA GLY A 261 -7.99 -5.04 -5.99
C GLY A 261 -9.23 -5.18 -6.87
N ARG A 262 -9.10 -4.77 -8.14
CA ARG A 262 -10.26 -4.71 -9.06
C ARG A 262 -10.87 -6.08 -9.37
N SER A 263 -10.11 -7.16 -9.20
CA SER A 263 -10.50 -8.50 -9.63
C SER A 263 -11.22 -9.29 -8.53
N ILE A 264 -11.35 -8.74 -7.31
CA ILE A 264 -11.99 -9.43 -6.17
C ILE A 264 -13.49 -9.56 -6.41
N LEU A 265 -14.16 -8.42 -6.64
CA LEU A 265 -15.60 -8.42 -6.90
C LEU A 265 -15.96 -9.32 -8.10
N PRO A 266 -15.29 -9.23 -9.27
CA PRO A 266 -15.52 -10.17 -10.37
C PRO A 266 -15.39 -11.64 -9.99
N GLU A 267 -14.32 -12.01 -9.27
CA GLU A 267 -14.05 -13.39 -8.90
C GLU A 267 -15.10 -13.93 -7.93
N LEU A 268 -15.64 -13.08 -7.05
CA LEU A 268 -16.76 -13.44 -6.20
C LEU A 268 -18.06 -13.59 -7.01
N LEU A 269 -18.34 -12.66 -7.94
CA LEU A 269 -19.56 -12.70 -8.76
C LEU A 269 -19.61 -13.93 -9.69
N THR A 270 -18.45 -14.45 -10.08
CA THR A 270 -18.35 -15.66 -10.91
C THR A 270 -18.44 -16.95 -10.10
N ASN A 271 -17.91 -16.96 -8.86
CA ASN A 271 -17.73 -18.19 -8.08
C ASN A 271 -18.66 -18.33 -6.86
N SER A 272 -19.53 -17.36 -6.58
CA SER A 272 -20.42 -17.43 -5.41
C SER A 272 -21.79 -18.02 -5.73
N ASP A 273 -22.08 -19.18 -5.14
CA ASP A 273 -23.42 -19.77 -5.09
C ASP A 273 -24.46 -18.79 -4.52
N LEU A 274 -24.04 -17.91 -3.61
CA LEU A 274 -24.88 -16.87 -3.03
C LEU A 274 -25.37 -15.87 -4.08
N PHE A 275 -24.50 -15.39 -4.98
CA PHE A 275 -24.91 -14.46 -6.03
C PHE A 275 -25.89 -15.12 -6.99
N HIS A 276 -25.64 -16.38 -7.35
CA HIS A 276 -26.57 -17.14 -8.16
C HIS A 276 -27.95 -17.30 -7.49
N ARG A 277 -27.98 -17.57 -6.18
CA ARG A 277 -29.24 -17.66 -5.40
C ARG A 277 -30.00 -16.34 -5.27
N LEU A 278 -29.29 -15.21 -5.16
CA LEU A 278 -29.90 -13.90 -4.98
C LEU A 278 -30.42 -13.29 -6.29
N PHE A 279 -29.70 -13.49 -7.40
CA PHE A 279 -29.97 -12.80 -8.66
C PHE A 279 -30.42 -13.72 -9.79
N GLY A 280 -30.35 -15.04 -9.62
CA GLY A 280 -30.84 -16.02 -10.60
C GLY A 280 -29.98 -16.16 -11.86
N PHE A 281 -28.81 -15.51 -11.92
CA PHE A 281 -27.85 -15.64 -13.01
C PHE A 281 -26.42 -15.67 -12.48
N THR A 282 -25.49 -16.26 -13.24
CA THR A 282 -24.05 -16.17 -13.02
C THR A 282 -23.44 -15.32 -14.13
N LEU A 283 -22.44 -14.50 -13.77
CA LEU A 283 -21.67 -13.77 -14.77
C LEU A 283 -20.58 -14.69 -15.32
N GLN A 284 -20.35 -14.65 -16.63
CA GLN A 284 -19.16 -15.26 -17.21
C GLN A 284 -17.91 -14.49 -16.75
N PRO A 285 -16.74 -15.16 -16.59
CA PRO A 285 -15.50 -14.50 -16.18
C PRO A 285 -15.12 -13.27 -17.03
N THR A 286 -15.40 -13.32 -18.32
CA THR A 286 -15.19 -12.21 -19.25
C THR A 286 -16.08 -11.01 -18.92
N GLN A 287 -17.37 -11.23 -18.66
CA GLN A 287 -18.34 -10.20 -18.29
C GLN A 287 -17.98 -9.55 -16.95
N ALA A 288 -17.61 -10.36 -15.95
CA ALA A 288 -17.20 -9.87 -14.64
C ALA A 288 -15.90 -9.04 -14.75
N THR A 289 -14.95 -9.45 -15.59
CA THR A 289 -13.74 -8.68 -15.87
C THR A 289 -14.08 -7.33 -16.50
N TRP A 290 -14.93 -7.30 -17.54
CA TRP A 290 -15.36 -6.04 -18.15
C TRP A 290 -16.08 -5.12 -17.17
N LEU A 291 -16.94 -5.68 -16.30
CA LEU A 291 -17.61 -4.91 -15.26
C LEU A 291 -16.59 -4.20 -14.33
N SER A 292 -15.52 -4.89 -13.90
CA SER A 292 -14.46 -4.25 -13.11
C SER A 292 -13.72 -3.14 -13.85
N ILE A 293 -13.43 -3.34 -15.14
CA ILE A 293 -12.74 -2.34 -15.97
C ILE A 293 -13.62 -1.10 -16.14
N VAL A 294 -14.89 -1.29 -16.45
CA VAL A 294 -15.87 -0.20 -16.60
C VAL A 294 -16.10 0.50 -15.26
N GLY A 295 -16.24 -0.25 -14.17
CA GLY A 295 -16.36 0.30 -12.81
C GLY A 295 -15.16 1.16 -12.42
N MET A 296 -13.94 0.67 -12.69
CA MET A 296 -12.70 1.40 -12.46
C MET A 296 -12.61 2.67 -13.31
N ALA A 297 -12.92 2.58 -14.61
CA ALA A 297 -12.99 3.74 -15.48
C ALA A 297 -14.02 4.76 -14.98
N GLY A 298 -15.16 4.31 -14.48
CA GLY A 298 -16.21 5.13 -13.87
C GLY A 298 -15.72 5.87 -12.62
N VAL A 299 -15.10 5.17 -11.67
CA VAL A 299 -14.54 5.75 -10.44
C VAL A 299 -13.45 6.79 -10.74
N ILE A 300 -12.52 6.46 -11.65
CA ILE A 300 -11.46 7.39 -12.07
C ILE A 300 -12.04 8.61 -12.79
N SER A 301 -13.00 8.40 -13.69
CA SER A 301 -13.66 9.50 -14.43
C SER A 301 -14.43 10.42 -13.49
N PHE A 302 -15.10 9.85 -12.47
CA PHE A 302 -15.79 10.62 -11.44
C PHE A 302 -14.79 11.43 -10.60
N ALA A 303 -13.72 10.80 -10.11
CA ALA A 303 -12.66 11.49 -9.37
C ALA A 303 -12.03 12.62 -10.21
N TYR A 304 -11.79 12.39 -11.50
CA TYR A 304 -11.32 13.39 -12.45
C TYR A 304 -12.32 14.55 -12.59
N PHE A 305 -13.60 14.26 -12.77
CA PHE A 305 -14.63 15.29 -12.90
C PHE A 305 -14.72 16.17 -11.64
N VAL A 306 -14.70 15.55 -10.45
CA VAL A 306 -14.72 16.27 -9.17
C VAL A 306 -13.46 17.11 -8.99
N ALA A 307 -12.27 16.57 -9.31
CA ALA A 307 -11.00 17.32 -9.29
C ALA A 307 -11.02 18.51 -10.26
N ALA A 308 -11.53 18.29 -11.48
CA ALA A 308 -11.64 19.30 -12.53
C ALA A 308 -12.53 20.48 -12.13
N ARG A 309 -13.54 20.23 -11.27
CA ARG A 309 -14.50 21.23 -10.78
C ARG A 309 -14.03 21.96 -9.52
N THR A 310 -13.29 21.26 -8.65
CA THR A 310 -12.89 21.83 -7.35
C THR A 310 -11.64 22.70 -7.46
N GLN A 311 -10.70 22.39 -8.37
CA GLN A 311 -9.47 23.16 -8.68
C GLN A 311 -8.90 23.94 -7.48
N LYS A 312 -8.77 23.26 -6.33
CA LYS A 312 -8.17 23.89 -5.15
C LYS A 312 -6.71 24.16 -5.49
N GLY A 313 -6.31 25.43 -5.42
CA GLY A 313 -4.92 25.84 -5.59
C GLY A 313 -4.07 25.15 -4.54
N PHE A 314 -3.08 24.37 -4.99
CA PHE A 314 -2.06 23.80 -4.12
C PHE A 314 -0.83 24.67 -4.29
N THR A 315 -0.34 25.27 -3.21
CA THR A 315 0.74 26.26 -3.34
C THR A 315 2.06 25.59 -3.69
N GLU A 316 2.93 26.24 -4.46
CA GLU A 316 4.25 25.71 -4.84
C GLU A 316 5.13 25.36 -3.62
N ARG A 317 4.88 25.97 -2.46
CA ARG A 317 5.60 25.65 -1.21
C ARG A 317 5.16 24.31 -0.61
N GLU A 318 3.94 23.87 -0.87
CA GLU A 318 3.40 22.59 -0.40
C GLU A 318 3.79 21.45 -1.36
N SER A 319 4.04 21.75 -2.65
CA SER A 319 4.25 20.77 -3.73
C SER A 319 5.59 20.02 -3.71
N ALA A 320 6.56 20.53 -2.93
CA ALA A 320 7.91 19.95 -2.76
C ALA A 320 8.15 19.34 -1.37
N SER A 321 7.09 19.16 -0.57
CA SER A 321 7.21 18.65 0.80
C SER A 321 7.27 17.12 0.84
N PHE A 322 8.10 16.59 1.75
CA PHE A 322 8.22 15.14 2.00
C PHE A 322 6.87 14.42 2.16
N PRO A 323 5.88 14.95 2.92
CA PRO A 323 4.57 14.31 3.05
C PRO A 323 3.85 14.12 1.72
N LEU A 324 3.95 15.10 0.80
CA LEU A 324 3.32 14.98 -0.51
C LEU A 324 4.04 13.96 -1.41
N ASP A 325 5.37 13.95 -1.38
CA ASP A 325 6.16 12.98 -2.15
C ASP A 325 5.88 11.55 -1.67
N ALA A 326 5.80 11.34 -0.35
CA ALA A 326 5.39 10.06 0.24
C ALA A 326 3.95 9.69 -0.17
N PHE A 327 3.01 10.63 -0.08
CA PHE A 327 1.63 10.40 -0.51
C PHE A 327 1.56 9.98 -1.98
N ARG A 328 2.31 10.66 -2.87
CA ARG A 328 2.37 10.31 -4.30
C ARG A 328 2.84 8.88 -4.52
N VAL A 329 3.88 8.46 -3.80
CA VAL A 329 4.38 7.08 -3.85
C VAL A 329 3.32 6.09 -3.37
N GLY A 330 2.78 6.28 -2.16
CA GLY A 330 1.81 5.35 -1.57
C GLY A 330 0.51 5.25 -2.36
N ALA A 331 -0.06 6.39 -2.75
CA ALA A 331 -1.29 6.46 -3.51
C ALA A 331 -1.14 5.87 -4.92
N ALA A 332 -0.05 6.19 -5.63
CA ALA A 332 0.18 5.64 -6.97
C ALA A 332 0.43 4.13 -6.94
N ILE A 333 1.18 3.63 -5.95
CA ILE A 333 1.34 2.18 -5.73
C ILE A 333 -0.02 1.53 -5.48
N TYR A 334 -0.84 2.07 -4.58
CA TYR A 334 -2.16 1.52 -4.30
C TYR A 334 -3.04 1.47 -5.55
N ILE A 335 -3.17 2.59 -6.28
CA ILE A 335 -3.99 2.68 -7.49
C ILE A 335 -3.50 1.69 -8.55
N GLY A 336 -2.20 1.65 -8.79
CA GLY A 336 -1.62 0.78 -9.80
C GLY A 336 -1.69 -0.70 -9.44
N ALA A 337 -1.47 -1.05 -8.17
CA ALA A 337 -1.69 -2.40 -7.65
C ALA A 337 -3.17 -2.79 -7.82
N PHE A 338 -4.09 -1.94 -7.36
CA PHE A 338 -5.54 -2.15 -7.51
C PHE A 338 -5.94 -2.38 -8.97
N ALA A 339 -5.33 -1.64 -9.90
CA ALA A 339 -5.54 -1.74 -11.34
C ALA A 339 -5.01 -3.03 -11.97
N ILE A 340 -3.93 -3.60 -11.45
CA ILE A 340 -3.33 -4.82 -12.02
C ILE A 340 -4.26 -6.02 -11.78
N GLY A 341 -4.76 -6.17 -10.55
CA GLY A 341 -5.62 -7.28 -10.18
C GLY A 341 -5.69 -7.46 -8.66
N ASN A 342 -5.72 -8.72 -8.21
CA ASN A 342 -5.85 -9.06 -6.80
C ASN A 342 -4.48 -9.14 -6.12
N HIS A 343 -4.39 -8.58 -4.93
CA HIS A 343 -3.17 -8.53 -4.15
C HIS A 343 -3.46 -8.82 -2.69
N ILE A 344 -2.59 -9.62 -2.08
CA ILE A 344 -2.68 -9.94 -0.65
C ILE A 344 -2.49 -8.66 0.18
N ASP A 345 -3.26 -8.53 1.26
CA ASP A 345 -3.37 -7.31 2.07
C ASP A 345 -2.09 -6.87 2.76
N TYR A 346 -1.11 -7.76 2.94
CA TYR A 346 0.19 -7.31 3.46
C TYR A 346 0.79 -6.19 2.58
N ARG A 347 0.38 -6.06 1.31
CA ARG A 347 0.82 -4.94 0.44
C ARG A 347 0.20 -3.61 0.82
N LEU A 348 -0.85 -3.58 1.63
CA LEU A 348 -1.41 -2.33 2.14
C LEU A 348 -0.41 -1.56 3.02
N ILE A 349 0.73 -2.14 3.42
CA ILE A 349 1.85 -1.40 4.03
C ILE A 349 2.29 -0.19 3.19
N PHE A 350 2.18 -0.24 1.85
CA PHE A 350 2.55 0.91 1.00
C PHE A 350 1.59 2.10 1.17
N THR A 351 0.36 1.88 1.67
CA THR A 351 -0.55 2.98 2.00
C THR A 351 -0.08 3.78 3.21
N LEU A 352 0.83 3.26 4.04
CA LEU A 352 1.42 4.00 5.16
C LEU A 352 2.18 5.25 4.69
N PHE A 353 2.71 5.26 3.45
CA PHE A 353 3.30 6.45 2.85
C PHE A 353 2.30 7.61 2.65
N THR A 354 0.99 7.34 2.69
CA THR A 354 -0.04 8.39 2.60
C THR A 354 -0.32 9.09 3.94
N LEU A 355 0.00 8.44 5.07
CA LEU A 355 -0.30 8.93 6.41
C LEU A 355 0.34 10.28 6.75
N PRO A 356 1.61 10.58 6.41
CA PRO A 356 2.21 11.86 6.75
C PRO A 356 1.40 13.05 6.23
N LEU A 357 0.91 12.99 4.98
CA LEU A 357 0.12 14.07 4.39
C LEU A 357 -1.28 14.15 5.00
N LEU A 358 -1.95 13.00 5.14
CA LEU A 358 -3.31 12.96 5.68
C LEU A 358 -3.36 13.46 7.12
N VAL A 359 -2.42 13.02 7.97
CA VAL A 359 -2.30 13.51 9.35
C VAL A 359 -1.89 14.98 9.39
N ALA A 360 -1.01 15.45 8.49
CA ALA A 360 -0.69 16.87 8.43
C ALA A 360 -1.92 17.73 8.10
N TRP A 361 -2.80 17.24 7.23
CA TRP A 361 -4.02 17.93 6.83
C TRP A 361 -5.16 17.87 7.85
N THR A 362 -5.10 17.06 8.92
CA THR A 362 -6.13 17.08 9.96
C THR A 362 -6.04 18.28 10.90
N LYS A 363 -4.95 19.06 10.83
CA LYS A 363 -4.73 20.25 11.65
C LYS A 363 -5.76 21.36 11.36
N HIS A 364 -6.07 22.17 12.38
CA HIS A 364 -7.28 23.01 12.49
C HIS A 364 -7.52 23.97 11.30
N ASP A 365 -6.48 24.42 10.60
CA ASP A 365 -6.59 25.47 9.57
C ASP A 365 -6.46 24.94 8.12
N SER A 366 -6.42 23.63 7.93
CA SER A 366 -6.33 23.05 6.59
C SER A 366 -7.70 23.01 5.90
N GLN A 367 -7.78 23.61 4.70
CA GLN A 367 -8.93 23.48 3.80
C GLN A 367 -9.19 22.02 3.32
N TRP A 368 -8.24 21.11 3.58
CA TRP A 368 -8.31 19.69 3.24
C TRP A 368 -8.75 18.82 4.40
N ARG A 369 -8.99 19.39 5.58
CA ARG A 369 -9.20 18.65 6.82
C ARG A 369 -10.30 17.59 6.76
N ALA A 370 -11.50 17.95 6.28
CA ALA A 370 -12.60 16.98 6.17
C ALA A 370 -12.26 15.83 5.21
N SER A 371 -11.61 16.16 4.08
CA SER A 371 -11.15 15.18 3.10
C SER A 371 -10.07 14.28 3.69
N ALA A 372 -9.14 14.82 4.47
CA ALA A 372 -8.10 14.06 5.14
C ALA A 372 -8.67 13.09 6.18
N ILE A 373 -9.63 13.53 7.00
CA ILE A 373 -10.33 12.67 7.97
C ILE A 373 -11.04 11.52 7.24
N LEU A 374 -11.76 11.81 6.16
CA LEU A 374 -12.43 10.78 5.36
C LEU A 374 -11.42 9.76 4.80
N GLY A 375 -10.29 10.23 4.26
CA GLY A 375 -9.20 9.38 3.77
C GLY A 375 -8.60 8.50 4.85
N LEU A 376 -8.36 9.05 6.06
CA LEU A 376 -7.85 8.29 7.20
C LEU A 376 -8.85 7.24 7.67
N VAL A 377 -10.14 7.57 7.77
CA VAL A 377 -11.17 6.61 8.15
C VAL A 377 -11.26 5.48 7.12
N GLY A 378 -11.28 5.80 5.83
CA GLY A 378 -11.26 4.79 4.77
C GLY A 378 -10.02 3.90 4.85
N LEU A 379 -8.82 4.49 4.97
CA LEU A 379 -7.55 3.76 5.04
C LEU A 379 -7.50 2.82 6.25
N ILE A 380 -7.82 3.34 7.44
CA ILE A 380 -7.82 2.51 8.66
C ILE A 380 -8.88 1.42 8.55
N SER A 381 -10.03 1.70 7.93
CA SER A 381 -11.08 0.69 7.75
C SER A 381 -10.59 -0.43 6.82
N THR A 382 -9.99 -0.11 5.67
CA THR A 382 -9.37 -1.10 4.77
C THR A 382 -8.29 -1.94 5.46
N LEU A 383 -7.46 -1.33 6.31
CA LEU A 383 -6.42 -2.05 7.05
C LEU A 383 -6.97 -3.06 8.08
N TYR A 384 -8.25 -2.97 8.46
CA TYR A 384 -8.87 -3.81 9.50
C TYR A 384 -10.02 -4.69 9.00
N LEU A 385 -10.76 -4.29 7.97
CA LEU A 385 -11.98 -4.98 7.53
C LEU A 385 -11.66 -6.28 6.77
N SER A 386 -10.52 -6.33 6.10
CA SER A 386 -10.14 -7.50 5.32
C SER A 386 -9.96 -8.77 6.17
N ARG A 387 -9.67 -8.62 7.47
CA ARG A 387 -9.63 -9.66 8.52
C ARG A 387 -10.80 -10.64 8.51
N TRP A 388 -11.99 -10.22 8.08
CA TRP A 388 -13.22 -11.01 8.24
C TRP A 388 -13.55 -11.90 7.04
N SER A 389 -12.69 -11.98 6.03
CA SER A 389 -12.89 -12.81 4.84
C SER A 389 -12.33 -14.25 4.96
N LEU A 390 -11.93 -14.68 6.16
CA LEU A 390 -10.92 -15.74 6.36
C LEU A 390 -11.39 -17.15 6.71
N THR A 391 -12.67 -17.40 6.96
CA THR A 391 -13.06 -18.80 7.22
C THR A 391 -13.35 -19.50 5.90
N GLU A 392 -12.69 -20.63 5.62
CA GLU A 392 -13.02 -21.49 4.46
C GLU A 392 -14.49 -21.98 4.54
N ASP A 393 -15.08 -21.98 5.74
CA ASP A 393 -16.51 -22.20 5.99
C ASP A 393 -17.38 -20.92 5.86
N ALA A 394 -16.82 -19.78 5.42
CA ALA A 394 -17.48 -18.46 5.42
C ALA A 394 -18.50 -18.25 4.31
N ILE A 395 -18.98 -19.30 3.63
CA ILE A 395 -20.06 -19.18 2.64
C ILE A 395 -21.32 -18.53 3.27
N ILE A 396 -21.43 -18.52 4.61
CA ILE A 396 -22.57 -17.97 5.36
C ILE A 396 -22.26 -16.62 6.07
N VAL A 397 -20.99 -16.31 6.40
CA VAL A 397 -20.61 -15.08 7.17
C VAL A 397 -19.88 -14.02 6.32
N ALA A 398 -19.26 -14.43 5.20
CA ALA A 398 -18.52 -13.55 4.29
C ALA A 398 -19.29 -12.33 3.73
N PRO A 399 -20.62 -12.37 3.46
CA PRO A 399 -21.27 -11.25 2.79
C PRO A 399 -21.32 -9.96 3.63
N LYS A 400 -21.31 -10.10 4.96
CA LYS A 400 -21.55 -8.98 5.88
C LYS A 400 -20.41 -7.97 5.92
N TYR A 401 -19.17 -8.44 5.79
CA TYR A 401 -17.97 -7.58 5.85
C TYR A 401 -17.32 -7.37 4.48
N PHE A 402 -17.55 -8.28 3.53
CA PHE A 402 -17.07 -8.16 2.16
C PHE A 402 -17.60 -6.91 1.45
N VAL A 403 -18.92 -6.69 1.46
CA VAL A 403 -19.51 -5.55 0.73
C VAL A 403 -19.01 -4.21 1.27
N PRO A 404 -18.98 -3.96 2.61
CA PRO A 404 -18.35 -2.77 3.16
C PRO A 404 -16.87 -2.63 2.79
N ASP A 405 -16.08 -3.71 2.84
CA ASP A 405 -14.65 -3.68 2.52
C ASP A 405 -14.41 -3.27 1.06
N GLU A 406 -15.12 -3.91 0.11
CA GLU A 406 -15.05 -3.54 -1.30
C GLU A 406 -15.49 -2.08 -1.52
N ILE A 407 -16.63 -1.65 -0.96
CA ILE A 407 -17.09 -0.26 -1.09
C ILE A 407 -16.00 0.72 -0.62
N ILE A 408 -15.31 0.41 0.48
CA ILE A 408 -14.24 1.25 1.02
C ILE A 408 -13.00 1.19 0.12
N ASN A 409 -12.60 0.03 -0.38
CA ASN A 409 -11.45 -0.13 -1.27
C ASN A 409 -11.63 0.61 -2.61
N TRP A 410 -12.82 0.51 -3.23
CA TRP A 410 -13.20 1.29 -4.41
C TRP A 410 -13.35 2.79 -4.10
N GLY A 411 -13.84 3.13 -2.90
CA GLY A 411 -13.89 4.50 -2.40
C GLY A 411 -12.50 5.11 -2.22
N LEU A 412 -11.54 4.35 -1.68
CA LEU A 412 -10.14 4.74 -1.53
C LEU A 412 -9.44 4.90 -2.88
N LEU A 413 -9.74 4.04 -3.86
CA LEU A 413 -9.27 4.21 -5.23
C LEU A 413 -9.70 5.59 -5.78
N GLY A 414 -10.99 5.92 -5.64
CA GLY A 414 -11.51 7.23 -6.05
C GLY A 414 -10.89 8.38 -5.27
N TYR A 415 -10.75 8.23 -3.96
CA TYR A 415 -10.17 9.23 -3.06
C TYR A 415 -8.70 9.52 -3.39
N PHE A 416 -7.84 8.50 -3.47
CA PHE A 416 -6.43 8.68 -3.81
C PHE A 416 -6.26 9.25 -5.21
N THR A 417 -7.08 8.81 -6.18
CA THR A 417 -7.09 9.41 -7.53
C THR A 417 -7.44 10.89 -7.47
N TYR A 418 -8.48 11.26 -6.74
CA TYR A 418 -8.90 12.65 -6.56
C TYR A 418 -7.80 13.51 -5.90
N ILE A 419 -7.18 13.04 -4.81
CA ILE A 419 -6.11 13.77 -4.14
C ILE A 419 -4.86 13.89 -5.03
N LEU A 420 -4.47 12.83 -5.76
CA LEU A 420 -3.36 12.90 -6.70
C LEU A 420 -3.62 13.95 -7.79
N LEU A 421 -4.80 13.96 -8.40
CA LEU A 421 -5.17 14.91 -9.45
C LEU A 421 -5.18 16.36 -8.96
N THR A 422 -5.68 16.60 -7.75
CA THR A 422 -5.73 17.95 -7.15
C THR A 422 -4.36 18.45 -6.69
N THR A 423 -3.44 17.55 -6.37
CA THR A 423 -2.07 17.86 -5.93
C THR A 423 -1.02 17.77 -7.05
N LEU A 424 -1.47 17.66 -8.31
CA LEU A 424 -0.58 17.75 -9.47
C LEU A 424 0.13 19.11 -9.51
N PRO A 425 1.38 19.16 -10.02
CA PRO A 425 2.03 20.44 -10.29
C PRO A 425 1.28 21.20 -11.39
N GLU A 426 1.35 22.53 -11.38
CA GLU A 426 0.60 23.39 -12.31
C GLU A 426 0.86 23.05 -13.78
N TRP A 427 2.09 22.71 -14.15
CA TRP A 427 2.41 22.28 -15.51
C TRP A 427 1.66 21.00 -15.93
N ALA A 428 1.38 20.09 -14.99
CA ALA A 428 0.64 18.86 -15.26
C ALA A 428 -0.87 19.14 -15.27
N LYS A 429 -1.36 20.01 -14.38
CA LYS A 429 -2.74 20.49 -14.40
C LYS A 429 -3.10 21.16 -15.73
N GLN A 430 -2.21 21.97 -16.31
CA GLN A 430 -2.44 22.59 -17.62
C GLN A 430 -2.60 21.57 -18.76
N ILE A 431 -1.93 20.41 -18.65
CA ILE A 431 -2.03 19.32 -19.63
C ILE A 431 -3.34 18.54 -19.41
N ILE A 432 -3.67 18.25 -18.15
CA ILE A 432 -4.79 17.37 -17.78
C ILE A 432 -6.14 18.10 -17.73
N PHE A 433 -6.15 19.40 -17.39
CA PHE A 433 -7.34 20.25 -17.29
C PHE A 433 -7.27 21.48 -18.23
N PRO A 434 -7.21 21.31 -19.56
CA PRO A 434 -6.88 22.40 -20.50
C PRO A 434 -7.95 23.52 -20.60
N ARG A 435 -9.18 23.32 -20.11
CA ARG A 435 -10.31 24.25 -20.33
C ARG A 435 -10.57 25.26 -19.20
N ASN A 436 -10.00 25.11 -18.01
CA ASN A 436 -10.40 25.90 -16.83
C ASN A 436 -9.41 27.01 -16.42
N VAL A 437 -8.29 27.21 -17.12
CA VAL A 437 -7.26 28.20 -16.75
C VAL A 437 -7.53 29.60 -17.33
N LYS A 438 -8.50 29.75 -18.25
CA LYS A 438 -8.79 31.04 -18.90
C LYS A 438 -9.63 32.04 -18.07
N GLN A 439 -9.97 31.75 -16.81
CA GLN A 439 -10.85 32.63 -16.00
C GLN A 439 -10.18 33.28 -14.79
N THR A 440 -8.85 33.22 -14.67
CA THR A 440 -8.10 33.83 -13.55
C THR A 440 -6.92 34.66 -14.04
N THR A 441 -7.18 35.54 -15.01
CA THR A 441 -6.35 36.72 -15.30
C THR A 441 -7.14 37.98 -15.02
#